data_AF-S2JMH9-F1
#
_entry.id   AF-S2JMH9-F1
#
_cell.length_a   1.000
_cell.length_b   1.000
_cell.length_c   1.000
_cell.angle_alpha   90.00
_cell.angle_beta   90.00
_cell.angle_gamma   90.00
#
_symmetry.space_group_name_H-M   'P 1'
#
loop_
_entity.id
_entity.type
_entity.pdbx_description
1 polymer ?
#
loop_
_entity_poly.entity_id
_entity_poly.type
_entity_poly.pdbx_seq_one_letter_code
_entity_poly.pdbx_strand_id
1 'polypeptide(L)'
;MGEKLDKRKIYKADGIIRLEKYKDLEILILETAGPFGHEDNAKTTFDNSKGMFALLSMLKTIADQYKHASVEKLSKLKLYFVQPSGHHIRLWSMQYAKNGPYDFVREEKNPAERRLQ
;
A
#
# COMPACT_ATOMS: atom_id res chain seq x y z
N MET A 1 -6.02 -14.20 -29.83
CA MET A 1 -5.88 -12.77 -30.16
C MET A 1 -5.31 -12.11 -28.92
N GLY A 2 -4.04 -11.66 -28.96
CA GLY A 2 -3.34 -11.20 -27.76
C GLY A 2 -3.85 -9.85 -27.31
N GLU A 3 -4.46 -9.78 -26.12
CA GLU A 3 -4.73 -8.51 -25.46
C GLU A 3 -3.40 -7.81 -25.21
N LYS A 4 -3.15 -6.69 -25.90
CA LYS A 4 -2.05 -5.79 -25.53
C LYS A 4 -2.38 -5.22 -24.16
N LEU A 5 -1.79 -5.80 -23.13
CA LEU A 5 -1.88 -5.30 -21.77
C LEU A 5 -1.34 -3.86 -21.75
N ASP A 6 -2.21 -2.88 -21.50
CA ASP A 6 -1.81 -1.47 -21.38
C ASP A 6 -0.96 -1.30 -20.11
N LYS A 7 0.36 -1.37 -20.27
CA LYS A 7 1.32 -1.26 -19.16
C LYS A 7 1.26 0.08 -18.43
N ARG A 8 0.56 1.10 -18.96
CA ARG A 8 0.35 2.40 -18.28
C ARG A 8 -0.56 2.28 -17.05
N LYS A 9 -1.33 1.21 -16.92
CA LYS A 9 -2.26 0.96 -15.81
C LYS A 9 -1.68 0.08 -14.70
N ILE A 10 -0.40 -0.28 -14.79
CA ILE A 10 0.27 -1.15 -13.82
C ILE A 10 1.17 -0.26 -12.98
N TYR A 11 0.86 -0.15 -11.68
CA TYR A 11 1.79 0.48 -10.75
C TYR A 11 3.04 -0.40 -10.63
N LYS A 12 4.21 0.22 -10.56
CA LYS A 12 5.48 -0.48 -10.40
C LYS A 12 5.91 -0.37 -8.95
N ALA A 13 5.91 -1.49 -8.25
CA ALA A 13 6.41 -1.60 -6.89
C ALA A 13 7.73 -2.36 -6.84
N ASP A 14 8.57 -1.99 -5.88
CA ASP A 14 9.83 -2.70 -5.60
C ASP A 14 9.56 -4.11 -5.03
N GLY A 15 8.43 -4.28 -4.34
CA GLY A 15 7.97 -5.59 -3.87
C GLY A 15 6.47 -5.62 -3.59
N ILE A 16 5.88 -6.81 -3.69
CA ILE A 16 4.45 -7.04 -3.40
C ILE A 16 4.36 -8.36 -2.64
N ILE A 17 3.62 -8.37 -1.53
CA ILE A 17 3.24 -9.60 -0.83
C ILE A 17 1.84 -10.00 -1.26
N ARG A 18 1.68 -11.27 -1.62
CA ARG A 18 0.45 -11.84 -2.15
C ARG A 18 0.02 -13.09 -1.37
N LEU A 19 -1.28 -13.33 -1.33
CA LEU A 19 -1.88 -14.53 -0.78
C LEU A 19 -2.30 -15.46 -1.92
N GLU A 20 -1.40 -16.38 -2.29
CA GLU A 20 -1.59 -17.32 -3.40
C GLU A 20 -2.93 -18.08 -3.32
N LYS A 21 -3.26 -18.61 -2.13
CA LYS A 21 -4.50 -19.36 -1.88
C LYS A 21 -5.79 -18.54 -2.08
N TYR A 22 -5.69 -17.22 -2.13
CA TYR A 22 -6.83 -16.30 -2.24
C TYR A 22 -6.85 -15.60 -3.60
N LYS A 23 -6.69 -16.36 -4.67
CA LYS A 23 -6.61 -15.85 -6.06
C LYS A 23 -5.46 -14.83 -6.22
N ASP A 24 -4.32 -15.11 -5.60
CA ASP A 24 -3.14 -14.24 -5.67
C ASP A 24 -3.39 -12.80 -5.18
N LEU A 25 -4.22 -12.67 -4.12
CA LEU A 25 -4.62 -11.38 -3.56
C LEU A 25 -3.42 -10.60 -3.01
N GLU A 26 -3.20 -9.39 -3.51
CA GLU A 26 -2.18 -8.48 -2.99
C GLU A 26 -2.61 -7.92 -1.62
N ILE A 27 -1.69 -7.94 -0.65
CA ILE A 27 -1.98 -7.51 0.73
C ILE A 27 -1.00 -6.47 1.27
N LEU A 28 0.18 -6.33 0.66
CA LEU A 28 1.21 -5.38 1.07
C LEU A 28 2.04 -4.95 -0.14
N ILE A 29 2.33 -3.66 -0.23
CA ILE A 29 3.27 -3.10 -1.22
C ILE A 29 4.53 -2.60 -0.51
N LEU A 30 5.68 -2.78 -1.15
CA LEU A 30 6.98 -2.25 -0.74
C LEU A 30 7.47 -1.21 -1.77
N GLU A 31 7.82 -0.03 -1.29
CA GLU A 31 8.43 1.04 -2.09
C GLU A 31 9.64 1.62 -1.34
N THR A 32 10.83 1.53 -1.92
CA THR A 32 12.08 1.99 -1.31
C THR A 32 12.35 3.46 -1.64
N ALA A 33 12.36 4.29 -0.60
CA ALA A 33 12.64 5.71 -0.72
C ALA A 33 14.14 5.99 -0.56
N GLY A 34 14.91 5.54 -1.54
CA GLY A 34 16.34 5.80 -1.63
C GLY A 34 17.24 4.74 -0.98
N PRO A 35 18.58 4.92 -1.09
CA PRO A 35 19.55 3.97 -0.54
C PRO A 35 19.50 3.91 0.98
N PHE A 36 19.88 2.75 1.53
CA PHE A 36 20.08 2.61 2.97
C PHE A 36 21.11 3.63 3.47
N GLY A 37 20.81 4.25 4.62
CA GLY A 37 21.68 5.24 5.25
C GLY A 37 21.69 6.62 4.59
N HIS A 38 20.94 6.82 3.50
CA HIS A 38 20.80 8.13 2.86
C HIS A 38 19.37 8.65 2.98
N GLU A 39 19.19 9.77 3.67
CA GLU A 39 17.89 10.43 3.77
C GLU A 39 17.74 11.48 2.68
N ASP A 40 16.83 11.21 1.76
CA ASP A 40 16.33 12.21 0.81
C ASP A 40 14.84 12.45 1.12
N ASN A 41 14.55 13.60 1.72
CA ASN A 41 13.20 13.98 2.13
C ASN A 41 12.27 14.23 0.93
N ALA A 42 12.80 14.73 -0.19
CA ALA A 42 12.03 14.93 -1.41
C ALA A 42 11.63 13.58 -2.00
N LYS A 43 12.57 12.64 -2.06
CA LYS A 43 12.32 11.27 -2.51
C LYS A 43 11.35 10.52 -1.59
N THR A 44 11.52 10.64 -0.28
CA THR A 44 10.61 10.02 0.70
C THR A 44 9.17 10.51 0.55
N THR A 45 8.97 11.82 0.35
CA THR A 45 7.63 12.38 0.13
C THR A 45 7.04 11.93 -1.21
N PHE A 46 7.85 11.92 -2.27
CA PHE A 46 7.40 11.47 -3.58
C PHE A 46 6.99 10.00 -3.60
N ASP A 47 7.81 9.13 -3.01
CA ASP A 47 7.52 7.69 -2.93
C ASP A 47 6.35 7.39 -1.98
N ASN A 48 6.06 8.27 -1.01
CA ASN A 48 4.85 8.17 -0.21
C ASN A 48 3.58 8.41 -1.05
N SER A 49 3.61 9.41 -1.95
CA SER A 49 2.52 9.64 -2.90
C SER A 49 2.36 8.48 -3.90
N LYS A 50 3.48 7.87 -4.35
CA LYS A 50 3.42 6.63 -5.14
C LYS A 50 2.76 5.49 -4.38
N GLY A 51 3.13 5.31 -3.10
CA GLY A 51 2.51 4.32 -2.22
C GLY A 51 1.00 4.48 -2.15
N MET A 52 0.49 5.71 -2.02
CA MET A 52 -0.95 5.98 -2.04
C MET A 52 -1.62 5.54 -3.36
N PHE A 53 -1.06 5.91 -4.52
CA PHE A 53 -1.60 5.48 -5.81
C PHE A 53 -1.53 3.96 -6.02
N ALA A 54 -0.48 3.34 -5.51
CA ALA A 54 -0.32 1.89 -5.55
C ALA A 54 -1.39 1.19 -4.69
N LEU A 55 -1.70 1.71 -3.51
CA LEU A 55 -2.80 1.20 -2.66
C LEU A 55 -4.18 1.40 -3.28
N LEU A 56 -4.43 2.52 -3.96
CA LEU A 56 -5.68 2.73 -4.72
C LEU A 56 -5.82 1.72 -5.87
N SER A 57 -4.71 1.42 -6.54
CA SER A 57 -4.66 0.42 -7.62
C SER A 57 -4.89 -1.00 -7.07
N MET A 58 -4.31 -1.33 -5.92
CA MET A 58 -4.60 -2.56 -5.19
C MET A 58 -6.10 -2.65 -4.85
N LEU A 59 -6.67 -1.61 -4.24
CA LEU A 59 -8.09 -1.59 -3.89
C LEU A 59 -9.00 -1.81 -5.11
N LYS A 60 -8.68 -1.18 -6.24
CA LYS A 60 -9.41 -1.38 -7.49
C LYS A 60 -9.33 -2.84 -7.97
N THR A 61 -8.16 -3.45 -7.89
CA THR A 61 -7.93 -4.85 -8.25
C THR A 61 -8.75 -5.79 -7.36
N ILE A 62 -8.79 -5.52 -6.05
CA ILE A 62 -9.63 -6.26 -5.10
C ILE A 62 -11.11 -6.10 -5.46
N ALA A 63 -11.57 -4.88 -5.73
CA ALA A 63 -12.96 -4.62 -6.09
C ALA A 63 -13.36 -5.34 -7.40
N ASP A 64 -12.47 -5.40 -8.40
CA ASP A 64 -12.72 -6.12 -9.65
C ASP A 64 -12.78 -7.64 -9.44
N GLN A 65 -11.86 -8.19 -8.64
CA GLN A 65 -11.83 -9.62 -8.30
C GLN A 65 -13.07 -10.05 -7.51
N TYR A 66 -13.57 -9.16 -6.66
CA TYR A 66 -14.77 -9.37 -5.84
C TYR A 66 -15.91 -8.43 -6.27
N LYS A 67 -16.21 -8.39 -7.58
CA LYS A 67 -17.22 -7.49 -8.19
C LYS A 67 -18.64 -7.53 -7.58
N HIS A 68 -18.94 -8.54 -6.77
CA HIS A 68 -20.22 -8.71 -6.07
C HIS A 68 -20.15 -8.36 -4.57
N ALA A 69 -18.98 -7.95 -4.07
CA ALA A 69 -18.84 -7.45 -2.71
C ALA A 69 -19.55 -6.10 -2.56
N SER A 70 -20.20 -5.90 -1.41
CA SER A 70 -20.79 -4.59 -1.10
C SER A 70 -19.70 -3.57 -0.78
N VAL A 71 -20.02 -2.29 -1.00
CA VAL A 71 -19.18 -1.17 -0.54
C VAL A 71 -18.89 -1.27 0.94
N GLU A 72 -19.85 -1.73 1.75
CA GLU A 72 -19.68 -1.93 3.19
C GLU A 72 -18.62 -2.99 3.54
N LYS A 73 -18.43 -4.02 2.70
CA LYS A 73 -17.34 -5.00 2.90
C LYS A 73 -15.99 -4.41 2.49
N LEU A 74 -15.96 -3.68 1.36
CA LEU A 74 -14.74 -3.04 0.88
C LEU A 74 -14.28 -1.91 1.80
N SER A 75 -15.19 -1.17 2.44
CA SER A 75 -14.86 -0.08 3.36
C SER A 75 -14.21 -0.57 4.66
N LYS A 76 -14.40 -1.84 5.01
CA LYS A 76 -13.73 -2.48 6.16
C LYS A 76 -12.28 -2.87 5.86
N LEU A 77 -11.84 -2.83 4.60
CA LEU A 77 -10.46 -3.14 4.24
C LEU A 77 -9.52 -2.03 4.69
N LYS A 78 -8.41 -2.44 5.29
CA LYS A 78 -7.25 -1.59 5.58
C LYS A 78 -6.08 -2.16 4.78
N LEU A 79 -5.60 -1.39 3.82
CA LEU A 79 -4.49 -1.77 2.93
C LEU A 79 -3.20 -1.16 3.46
N TYR A 80 -2.07 -1.82 3.21
CA TYR A 80 -0.79 -1.42 3.80
C TYR A 80 0.30 -1.25 2.75
N PHE A 81 1.16 -0.26 2.95
CA PHE A 81 2.42 -0.14 2.21
C PHE A 81 3.58 0.12 3.17
N VAL A 82 4.73 -0.46 2.86
CA VAL A 82 5.98 -0.33 3.61
C VAL A 82 6.93 0.57 2.84
N GLN A 83 7.52 1.53 3.55
CA GLN A 83 8.47 2.48 3.03
C GLN A 83 9.79 2.45 3.82
N PRO A 84 10.78 1.66 3.40
CA PRO A 84 12.14 1.81 3.86
C PRO A 84 12.72 3.12 3.32
N SER A 85 13.28 3.96 4.19
CA SER A 85 14.05 5.14 3.79
C SER A 85 15.06 5.51 4.87
N GLY A 86 16.29 5.84 4.47
CA GLY A 86 17.40 6.10 5.39
C GLY A 86 17.66 4.89 6.30
N HIS A 87 17.40 5.06 7.60
CA HIS A 87 17.52 4.03 8.64
C HIS A 87 16.16 3.56 9.20
N HIS A 88 15.06 3.93 8.54
CA HIS A 88 13.72 3.72 9.06
C HIS A 88 12.90 2.84 8.11
N ILE A 89 12.13 1.94 8.69
CA ILE A 89 11.04 1.23 8.01
C ILE A 89 9.75 1.84 8.52
N ARG A 90 9.01 2.49 7.62
CA ARG A 90 7.71 3.10 7.94
C ARG A 90 6.60 2.22 7.38
N LEU A 91 5.60 1.95 8.21
CA LEU A 91 4.36 1.31 7.79
C LEU A 91 3.31 2.39 7.61
N TRP A 92 2.60 2.35 6.50
CA TRP A 92 1.49 3.22 6.19
C TRP A 92 0.27 2.38 5.89
N SER A 93 -0.90 2.96 6.13
CA SER A 93 -2.16 2.33 5.80
C SER A 93 -3.08 3.27 5.03
N MET A 94 -3.97 2.64 4.25
CA MET A 94 -5.09 3.30 3.61
C MET A 94 -6.38 2.58 4.00
N GLN A 95 -7.38 3.32 4.47
CA GLN A 95 -8.69 2.79 4.82
C GLN A 95 -9.80 3.76 4.41
N TYR A 96 -11.00 3.26 4.13
CA TYR A 96 -12.14 4.10 3.85
C TYR A 96 -12.45 5.03 5.03
N ALA A 97 -12.54 6.34 4.77
CA ALA A 97 -12.79 7.33 5.81
C ALA A 97 -14.29 7.42 6.13
N LYS A 98 -14.64 7.69 7.40
CA LYS A 98 -16.06 7.82 7.80
C LYS A 98 -16.79 8.97 7.06
N ASN A 99 -16.06 10.02 6.69
CA ASN A 99 -16.59 11.26 6.10
C ASN A 99 -15.90 11.66 4.77
N GLY A 100 -15.27 10.72 4.05
CA GLY A 100 -14.47 11.05 2.87
C GLY A 100 -14.01 9.83 2.08
N PRO A 101 -13.15 10.00 1.07
CA PRO A 101 -12.75 8.90 0.19
C PRO A 101 -11.89 7.87 0.93
N TYR A 102 -10.72 8.26 1.46
CA TYR A 102 -9.83 7.37 2.22
C TYR A 102 -8.96 8.17 3.20
N ASP A 103 -8.71 7.60 4.38
CA ASP A 103 -7.64 8.02 5.28
C ASP A 103 -6.34 7.34 4.84
N PHE A 104 -5.27 8.11 4.76
CA PHE A 104 -3.92 7.61 4.47
C PHE A 104 -2.96 8.09 5.55
N VAL A 105 -2.53 7.18 6.42
CA VAL A 105 -1.83 7.51 7.65
C VAL A 105 -0.60 6.64 7.85
N ARG A 106 0.41 7.21 8.53
CA ARG A 106 1.55 6.43 9.00
C ARG A 106 1.13 5.71 10.28
N GLU A 107 1.29 4.39 10.31
CA GLU A 107 1.01 3.59 11.50
C GLU A 107 2.04 3.89 12.58
N GLU A 108 1.58 4.00 13.82
CA GLU A 108 2.45 4.14 14.98
C GLU A 108 2.89 2.77 15.49
N LYS A 109 4.12 2.69 16.02
CA LYS A 109 4.54 1.52 16.78
C LYS A 109 3.63 1.37 17.99
N ASN A 110 3.16 0.14 18.24
CA ASN A 110 2.33 -0.15 19.39
C ASN A 110 3.02 0.34 20.68
N PRO A 111 2.38 1.18 21.51
CA PRO A 111 2.96 1.68 22.75
C PRO A 111 3.45 0.58 23.69
N ALA A 112 2.86 -0.62 23.63
CA ALA A 112 3.26 -1.77 24.45
C ALA A 112 4.69 -2.27 24.14
N GLU A 113 5.18 -2.10 22.91
CA GLU A 113 6.51 -2.55 22.50
C GLU A 113 7.63 -1.55 22.85
N ARG A 114 7.28 -0.33 23.28
CA ARG A 114 8.25 0.69 23.71
C ARG A 114 8.93 0.40 25.05
N ARG A 115 8.46 -0.61 25.80
CA ARG A 115 9.02 -0.98 27.12
C ARG A 115 10.14 -2.03 27.05
N LEU A 116 10.52 -2.47 25.86
CA LEU A 116 11.52 -3.53 25.65
C LEU A 116 12.78 -3.04 24.90
N GLN A 117 12.99 -1.73 24.82
CA GLN A 117 14.22 -1.09 24.32
C GLN A 117 14.76 -0.15 25.40
#